data_AF-A0A1J4K8R8-F1
#
_entry.id   AF-A0A1J4K8R8-F1
#
_cell.length_a   1.000
_cell.length_b   1.000
_cell.length_c   1.000
_cell.angle_alpha   90.00
_cell.angle_beta   90.00
_cell.angle_gamma   90.00
#
_symmetry.space_group_name_H-M   'P 1'
#
loop_
_entity.id
_entity.type
_entity.pdbx_description
1 polymer ?
#
loop_
_entity_poly.entity_id
_entity_poly.type
_entity_poly.pdbx_seq_one_letter_code
_entity_poly.pdbx_strand_id
1 'polypeptide(L)'
;MNEFIQSILEWATAHRATSVFIVTHLLLSIIFSFIRFTNQTLNNIINLFICDDFSLVAVNILFSILFSGIEASIGTSHYSFWLVWSFSFLFCFRSFFKLNESMGPTPLVFSVFLCFVFIHRPVYYFKLFKFHFSDTFLYSIGVIQYILYDPIGHLIDAGICAVANIIWKIVNLILFQNERNDQIENEIEDEIRHDDQRQGEQLHLESLDT
;
A
#
# COMPACT_ATOMS: atom_id res chain seq x y z
N MET A 1 11.38 -32.75 3.55
CA MET A 1 10.52 -31.56 3.42
C MET A 1 10.79 -31.01 2.03
N ASN A 2 9.77 -30.96 1.17
CA ASN A 2 9.91 -30.79 -0.29
C ASN A 2 10.55 -29.42 -0.61
N GLU A 3 11.49 -29.35 -1.56
CA GLU A 3 12.15 -28.08 -1.98
C GLU A 3 11.10 -26.99 -2.28
N PHE A 4 9.96 -27.38 -2.85
CA PHE A 4 8.81 -26.52 -3.07
C PHE A 4 8.25 -25.85 -1.79
N ILE A 5 8.11 -26.60 -0.69
CA ILE A 5 7.61 -26.05 0.58
C ILE A 5 8.61 -25.04 1.14
N GLN A 6 9.90 -25.33 1.00
CA GLN A 6 10.95 -24.42 1.42
C GLN A 6 10.92 -23.12 0.60
N SER A 7 10.76 -23.19 -0.73
CA SER A 7 10.60 -21.99 -1.57
C SER A 7 9.38 -21.14 -1.20
N ILE A 8 8.26 -21.76 -0.83
CA ILE A 8 7.07 -21.04 -0.36
C ILE A 8 7.37 -20.32 0.96
N LEU A 9 8.04 -20.98 1.90
CA LEU A 9 8.38 -20.39 3.20
C LEU A 9 9.35 -19.23 3.03
N GLU A 10 10.38 -19.40 2.19
CA GLU A 10 11.33 -18.34 1.85
C GLU A 10 10.60 -17.13 1.24
N TRP A 11 9.72 -17.35 0.25
CA TRP A 11 8.89 -16.29 -0.31
C TRP A 11 8.00 -15.61 0.75
N ALA A 12 7.31 -16.38 1.60
CA ALA A 12 6.43 -15.82 2.62
C ALA A 12 7.20 -14.97 3.64
N THR A 13 8.42 -15.36 3.99
CA THR A 13 9.27 -14.57 4.89
C THR A 13 9.81 -13.28 4.26
N ALA A 14 9.99 -13.26 2.93
CA ALA A 14 10.37 -12.07 2.18
C ALA A 14 9.17 -11.12 1.93
N HIS A 15 7.96 -11.68 1.83
CA HIS A 15 6.71 -10.95 1.57
C HIS A 15 5.72 -11.11 2.73
N ARG A 16 6.12 -10.66 3.93
CA ARG A 16 5.36 -10.88 5.17
C ARG A 16 3.98 -10.23 5.16
N ALA A 17 3.88 -9.00 4.67
CA ALA A 17 2.60 -8.30 4.65
C ALA A 17 1.63 -8.96 3.66
N THR A 18 2.12 -9.31 2.47
CA THR A 18 1.33 -10.00 1.46
C THR A 18 0.89 -11.38 1.92
N SER A 19 1.78 -12.15 2.54
CA SER A 19 1.44 -13.50 3.04
C SER A 19 0.42 -13.44 4.18
N VAL A 20 0.57 -12.52 5.13
CA VAL A 20 -0.43 -12.29 6.18
C VAL A 20 -1.77 -11.92 5.55
N PHE A 21 -1.78 -10.99 4.60
CA PHE A 21 -2.99 -10.58 3.88
C PHE A 21 -3.70 -11.77 3.22
N ILE A 22 -2.98 -12.60 2.46
CA ILE A 22 -3.52 -13.79 1.78
C ILE A 22 -4.16 -14.75 2.79
N VAL A 23 -3.43 -15.07 3.86
CA VAL A 23 -3.90 -16.03 4.87
C VAL A 23 -5.14 -15.49 5.58
N THR A 24 -5.11 -14.21 5.99
CA THR A 24 -6.25 -13.57 6.64
C THR A 24 -7.46 -13.50 5.72
N HIS A 25 -7.30 -13.10 4.45
CA HIS A 25 -8.39 -13.03 3.48
C HIS A 25 -9.02 -14.40 3.23
N LEU A 26 -8.20 -15.45 3.03
CA LEU A 26 -8.68 -16.81 2.82
C LEU A 26 -9.43 -17.36 4.04
N LEU A 27 -8.84 -17.24 5.24
CA LEU A 27 -9.45 -17.74 6.47
C LEU A 27 -10.78 -17.04 6.77
N LEU A 28 -10.81 -15.72 6.63
CA LEU A 28 -12.05 -14.97 6.88
C LEU A 28 -13.11 -15.27 5.83
N SER A 29 -12.74 -15.51 4.57
CA SER A 29 -13.67 -15.96 3.51
C SER A 29 -14.28 -17.32 3.80
N ILE A 30 -13.47 -18.26 4.30
CA ILE A 30 -13.97 -19.56 4.76
C ILE A 30 -14.95 -19.36 5.93
N ILE A 31 -14.57 -18.61 6.97
CA ILE A 31 -15.43 -18.38 8.14
C ILE A 31 -16.75 -17.72 7.73
N PHE A 32 -16.68 -16.70 6.88
CA PHE A 32 -17.84 -15.94 6.42
C PHE A 32 -18.81 -16.79 5.58
N SER A 33 -18.31 -17.76 4.81
CA SER A 33 -19.16 -18.70 4.08
C SER A 33 -20.11 -19.50 4.99
N PHE A 34 -19.76 -19.67 6.28
CA PHE A 34 -20.57 -20.36 7.28
C PHE A 34 -21.34 -19.42 8.22
N ILE A 35 -20.95 -18.15 8.33
CA ILE A 35 -21.54 -17.18 9.26
C ILE A 35 -22.18 -16.04 8.48
N ARG A 36 -23.50 -16.10 8.30
CA ARG A 36 -24.26 -14.97 7.73
C ARG A 36 -24.58 -13.95 8.82
N PHE A 37 -24.15 -12.72 8.62
CA PHE A 37 -24.51 -11.60 9.48
C PHE A 37 -25.92 -11.11 9.15
N THR A 38 -26.75 -10.95 10.18
CA THR A 38 -28.13 -10.42 10.05
C THR A 38 -28.17 -8.91 9.83
N ASN A 39 -27.12 -8.19 10.23
CA ASN A 39 -27.03 -6.75 10.01
C ASN A 39 -26.54 -6.45 8.60
N GLN A 40 -27.40 -5.84 7.77
CA GLN A 40 -27.13 -5.56 6.36
C GLN A 40 -25.95 -4.57 6.16
N THR A 41 -25.81 -3.57 7.02
CA THR A 41 -24.68 -2.63 6.96
C THR A 41 -23.38 -3.33 7.26
N LEU A 42 -23.35 -4.16 8.32
CA LEU A 42 -22.17 -4.94 8.67
C LEU A 42 -21.82 -5.94 7.57
N ASN A 43 -22.83 -6.58 6.96
CA ASN A 43 -22.64 -7.50 5.85
C ASN A 43 -22.02 -6.80 4.63
N ASN A 44 -22.50 -5.60 4.29
CA ASN A 44 -21.94 -4.79 3.21
C ASN A 44 -20.49 -4.37 3.50
N ILE A 45 -20.16 -4.02 4.74
CA ILE A 45 -18.80 -3.69 5.18
C ILE A 45 -17.87 -4.90 5.10
N ILE A 46 -18.35 -6.08 5.52
CA ILE A 46 -17.55 -7.30 5.49
C ILE A 46 -17.34 -7.78 4.05
N ASN A 47 -18.36 -7.68 3.21
CA ASN A 47 -18.31 -8.08 1.80
C ASN A 47 -17.32 -7.24 0.96
N LEU A 48 -16.88 -6.10 1.47
CA LEU A 48 -15.80 -5.32 0.88
C LEU A 48 -14.43 -6.01 1.06
N PHE A 49 -14.23 -6.69 2.18
CA PHE A 49 -12.96 -7.35 2.50
C PHE A 49 -12.96 -8.85 2.20
N ILE A 50 -14.11 -9.49 2.29
CA ILE A 50 -14.30 -10.94 2.28
C ILE A 50 -15.36 -11.30 1.25
N CYS A 51 -15.16 -12.39 0.53
CA CYS A 51 -16.14 -12.89 -0.43
C CYS A 51 -16.45 -14.34 -0.14
N ASP A 52 -17.72 -14.72 -0.27
CA ASP A 52 -18.17 -16.12 -0.20
C ASP A 52 -17.95 -16.87 -1.53
N ASP A 53 -17.73 -16.15 -2.64
CA ASP A 53 -17.29 -16.73 -3.91
C ASP A 53 -15.78 -17.02 -3.91
N PHE A 54 -15.44 -18.29 -3.73
CA PHE A 54 -14.06 -18.77 -3.75
C PHE A 54 -13.34 -18.54 -5.07
N SER A 55 -14.06 -18.39 -6.19
CA SER A 55 -13.46 -18.03 -7.48
C SER A 55 -12.84 -16.64 -7.38
N LEU A 56 -13.56 -15.68 -6.79
CA LEU A 56 -13.09 -14.32 -6.57
C LEU A 56 -11.96 -14.27 -5.54
N VAL A 57 -12.05 -15.08 -4.48
CA VAL A 57 -10.98 -15.22 -3.47
C VAL A 57 -9.70 -15.75 -4.12
N ALA A 58 -9.78 -16.78 -4.96
CA ALA A 58 -8.61 -17.35 -5.64
C ALA A 58 -7.94 -16.33 -6.57
N VAL A 59 -8.75 -15.56 -7.29
CA VAL A 59 -8.27 -14.45 -8.13
C VAL A 59 -7.56 -13.41 -7.24
N ASN A 60 -8.15 -12.93 -6.15
CA ASN A 60 -7.51 -11.97 -5.23
C ASN A 60 -6.17 -12.46 -4.67
N ILE A 61 -6.09 -13.73 -4.30
CA ILE A 61 -4.85 -14.35 -3.82
C ILE A 61 -3.80 -14.35 -4.93
N LEU A 62 -4.17 -14.74 -6.15
CA LEU A 62 -3.27 -14.73 -7.30
C LEU A 62 -2.70 -13.33 -7.55
N PHE A 63 -3.53 -12.28 -7.50
CA PHE A 63 -3.03 -10.91 -7.66
C PHE A 63 -2.15 -10.47 -6.51
N SER A 64 -2.53 -10.80 -5.28
CA SER A 64 -1.70 -10.48 -4.10
C SER A 64 -0.30 -11.07 -4.26
N ILE A 65 -0.20 -12.33 -4.73
CA ILE A 65 1.08 -12.97 -5.04
C ILE A 65 1.80 -12.25 -6.17
N LEU A 66 1.13 -11.98 -7.30
CA LEU A 66 1.72 -11.33 -8.47
C LEU A 66 2.25 -9.92 -8.17
N PHE A 67 1.64 -9.21 -7.21
CA PHE A 67 2.03 -7.87 -6.81
C PHE A 67 2.86 -7.81 -5.53
N SER A 68 3.22 -8.96 -4.95
CA SER A 68 4.11 -9.01 -3.78
C SER A 68 5.48 -8.39 -4.05
N GLY A 69 5.89 -8.31 -5.32
CA GLY A 69 7.11 -7.61 -5.74
C GLY A 69 7.13 -6.12 -5.38
N ILE A 70 5.96 -5.49 -5.19
CA ILE A 70 5.87 -4.12 -4.66
C ILE A 70 6.40 -4.08 -3.24
N GLU A 71 5.98 -5.03 -2.39
CA GLU A 71 6.45 -5.15 -1.01
C GLU A 71 7.97 -5.28 -0.95
N ALA A 72 8.57 -6.09 -1.82
CA ALA A 72 10.02 -6.22 -1.92
C ALA A 72 10.72 -4.93 -2.37
N SER A 73 10.04 -4.09 -3.16
CA SER A 73 10.61 -2.86 -3.71
C SER A 73 10.57 -1.68 -2.74
N ILE A 74 9.48 -1.52 -1.99
CA ILE A 74 9.29 -0.37 -1.07
C ILE A 74 9.47 -0.74 0.41
N GLY A 75 9.59 -2.03 0.71
CA GLY A 75 9.67 -2.56 2.05
C GLY A 75 8.30 -2.88 2.68
N THR A 76 8.27 -3.93 3.49
CA THR A 76 7.06 -4.46 4.15
C THR A 76 6.26 -3.43 4.93
N SER A 77 6.93 -2.55 5.70
CA SER A 77 6.24 -1.56 6.53
C SER A 77 5.48 -0.54 5.68
N HIS A 78 6.16 0.12 4.74
CA HIS A 78 5.56 1.10 3.85
C HIS A 78 4.44 0.49 2.99
N TYR A 79 4.64 -0.73 2.51
CA TYR A 79 3.63 -1.46 1.77
C TYR A 79 2.40 -1.78 2.63
N SER A 80 2.59 -2.18 3.88
CA SER A 80 1.48 -2.44 4.82
C SER A 80 0.66 -1.18 5.09
N PHE A 81 1.32 -0.05 5.37
CA PHE A 81 0.63 1.23 5.57
C PHE A 81 -0.11 1.67 4.32
N TRP A 82 0.50 1.51 3.15
CA TRP A 82 -0.11 1.84 1.88
C TRP A 82 -1.36 0.99 1.58
N LEU A 83 -1.31 -0.32 1.87
CA LEU A 83 -2.48 -1.20 1.75
C LEU A 83 -3.61 -0.78 2.69
N VAL A 84 -3.30 -0.53 3.97
CA VAL A 84 -4.29 -0.08 4.97
C VAL A 84 -4.88 1.27 4.60
N TRP A 85 -4.07 2.21 4.13
CA TRP A 85 -4.50 3.51 3.64
C TRP A 85 -5.48 3.36 2.47
N SER A 86 -5.08 2.61 1.46
CA SER A 86 -5.87 2.42 0.25
C SER A 86 -7.19 1.71 0.55
N PHE A 87 -7.16 0.72 1.45
CA PHE A 87 -8.35 0.07 1.97
C PHE A 87 -9.29 1.05 2.68
N SER A 88 -8.75 1.82 3.63
CA SER A 88 -9.54 2.77 4.44
C SER A 88 -10.17 3.85 3.57
N PHE A 89 -9.43 4.35 2.58
CA PHE A 89 -9.93 5.37 1.67
C PHE A 89 -11.07 4.86 0.81
N LEU A 90 -10.91 3.68 0.21
CA LEU A 90 -11.94 3.06 -0.62
C LEU A 90 -13.18 2.70 0.21
N PHE A 91 -12.98 2.18 1.41
CA PHE A 91 -14.04 1.90 2.38
C PHE A 91 -14.86 3.15 2.72
N CYS A 92 -14.19 4.23 3.14
CA CYS A 92 -14.83 5.49 3.50
C CYS A 92 -15.60 6.08 2.32
N PHE A 93 -15.01 6.07 1.12
CA PHE A 93 -15.63 6.64 -0.06
C PHE A 93 -16.88 5.86 -0.48
N ARG A 94 -16.80 4.53 -0.61
CA ARG A 94 -17.97 3.72 -0.96
C ARG A 94 -19.08 3.81 0.08
N SER A 95 -18.73 3.89 1.36
CA SER A 95 -19.70 4.06 2.45
C SER A 95 -20.37 5.44 2.40
N PHE A 96 -19.60 6.51 2.17
CA PHE A 96 -20.11 7.87 2.09
C PHE A 96 -21.07 8.06 0.89
N PHE A 97 -20.73 7.49 -0.26
CA PHE A 97 -21.54 7.58 -1.48
C PHE A 97 -22.58 6.46 -1.64
N LYS A 98 -22.72 5.57 -0.64
CA LYS A 98 -23.61 4.40 -0.66
C LYS A 98 -23.45 3.50 -1.90
N LEU A 99 -22.25 3.44 -2.47
CA LEU A 99 -21.96 2.65 -3.68
C LEU A 99 -22.09 1.14 -3.43
N ASN A 100 -22.01 0.71 -2.18
CA ASN A 100 -22.20 -0.69 -1.79
C ASN A 100 -23.62 -1.20 -2.04
N GLU A 101 -24.62 -0.32 -2.01
CA GLU A 101 -26.02 -0.67 -2.24
C GLU A 101 -26.34 -0.82 -3.74
N SER A 102 -25.58 -0.14 -4.60
CA SER A 102 -25.84 -0.07 -6.05
C SER A 102 -24.92 -0.93 -6.91
N MET A 103 -23.71 -1.27 -6.42
CA MET A 103 -22.65 -1.90 -7.24
C MET A 103 -22.10 -3.20 -6.66
N GLY A 104 -22.71 -3.75 -5.60
CA GLY A 104 -22.33 -5.05 -5.03
C GLY A 104 -20.93 -5.08 -4.40
N PRO A 105 -20.45 -6.27 -4.00
CA PRO A 105 -19.16 -6.42 -3.35
C PRO A 105 -18.03 -6.49 -4.38
N THR A 106 -17.19 -5.48 -4.39
CA THR A 106 -15.96 -5.46 -5.19
C THR A 106 -14.81 -5.91 -4.31
N PRO A 107 -13.95 -6.83 -4.77
CA PRO A 107 -12.79 -7.22 -4.01
C PRO A 107 -11.76 -6.08 -4.04
N LEU A 108 -11.72 -5.31 -2.95
CA LEU A 108 -10.93 -4.08 -2.79
C LEU A 108 -9.45 -4.20 -3.17
N VAL A 109 -8.91 -5.40 -3.03
CA VAL A 109 -7.51 -5.76 -3.30
C VAL A 109 -7.10 -5.32 -4.70
N PHE A 110 -7.98 -5.51 -5.67
CA PHE A 110 -7.68 -5.22 -7.07
C PHE A 110 -7.56 -3.75 -7.40
N SER A 111 -8.39 -2.90 -6.82
CA SER A 111 -8.48 -1.49 -7.21
C SER A 111 -7.20 -0.74 -6.81
N VAL A 112 -6.62 -1.15 -5.69
CA VAL A 112 -5.32 -0.68 -5.20
C VAL A 112 -4.18 -1.10 -6.13
N PHE A 113 -4.22 -2.35 -6.63
CA PHE A 113 -3.23 -2.88 -7.57
C PHE A 113 -3.38 -2.35 -9.00
N LEU A 114 -4.61 -2.17 -9.49
CA LEU A 114 -4.94 -1.49 -10.74
C LEU A 114 -4.37 -0.08 -10.75
N CYS A 115 -4.59 0.66 -9.66
CA CYS A 115 -4.01 1.97 -9.50
C CYS A 115 -2.48 1.94 -9.53
N PHE A 116 -1.83 0.96 -8.90
CA PHE A 116 -0.38 0.82 -8.98
C PHE A 116 0.10 0.57 -10.43
N VAL A 117 -0.55 -0.34 -11.16
CA VAL A 117 -0.20 -0.67 -12.56
C VAL A 117 -0.39 0.51 -13.50
N PHE A 118 -1.48 1.27 -13.35
CA PHE A 118 -1.81 2.35 -14.29
C PHE A 118 -1.26 3.72 -13.91
N ILE A 119 -1.02 4.00 -12.62
CA ILE A 119 -0.60 5.34 -12.15
C ILE A 119 0.85 5.36 -11.66
N HIS A 120 1.29 4.35 -10.91
CA HIS A 120 2.68 4.31 -10.45
C HIS A 120 3.63 3.81 -11.54
N ARG A 121 3.23 2.78 -12.30
CA ARG A 121 4.09 2.12 -13.27
C ARG A 121 4.58 3.03 -14.41
N PRO A 122 3.75 3.89 -15.06
CA PRO A 122 4.26 4.80 -16.09
C PRO A 122 5.33 5.76 -15.55
N VAL A 123 5.21 6.20 -14.29
CA VAL A 123 6.18 7.10 -13.64
C VAL A 123 7.51 6.36 -13.32
N TYR A 124 7.45 5.09 -12.91
CA TYR A 124 8.64 4.26 -12.71
C TYR A 124 9.27 3.75 -14.02
N TYR A 125 8.46 3.57 -15.07
CA TYR A 125 8.88 3.14 -16.41
C TYR A 125 9.91 4.10 -17.03
N PHE A 126 9.82 5.41 -16.73
CA PHE A 126 10.80 6.39 -17.18
C PHE A 126 12.10 6.43 -16.34
N LYS A 127 12.19 5.67 -15.24
CA LYS A 127 13.38 5.69 -14.34
C LYS A 127 14.16 4.38 -14.25
N LEU A 128 13.58 3.21 -14.51
CA LEU A 128 14.26 1.92 -14.27
C LEU A 128 14.13 0.95 -15.45
N PHE A 129 15.16 0.91 -16.29
CA PHE A 129 15.36 0.02 -17.45
C PHE A 129 15.60 -1.47 -17.08
N LYS A 130 14.77 -2.07 -16.23
CA LYS A 130 14.86 -3.51 -15.89
C LYS A 130 13.48 -4.13 -15.66
N PHE A 131 12.61 -4.10 -16.67
CA PHE A 131 11.30 -4.75 -16.60
C PHE A 131 11.15 -5.80 -17.71
N HIS A 132 10.75 -7.04 -17.37
CA HIS A 132 10.51 -8.11 -18.34
C HIS A 132 9.06 -8.05 -18.84
N PHE A 133 8.90 -8.14 -20.17
CA PHE A 133 7.61 -8.02 -20.86
C PHE A 133 6.62 -9.14 -20.47
N SER A 134 7.12 -10.33 -20.10
CA SER A 134 6.33 -11.49 -19.68
C SER A 134 5.41 -11.21 -18.49
N ASP A 135 5.89 -10.42 -17.53
CA ASP A 135 5.13 -10.14 -16.32
C ASP A 135 3.95 -9.22 -16.68
N THR A 136 4.19 -8.25 -17.57
CA THR A 136 3.17 -7.30 -18.09
C THR A 136 2.00 -8.00 -18.77
N PHE A 137 2.23 -9.09 -19.49
CA PHE A 137 1.16 -9.83 -20.15
C PHE A 137 0.22 -10.53 -19.16
N LEU A 138 0.78 -11.21 -18.15
CA LEU A 138 -0.01 -11.82 -17.08
C LEU A 138 -0.77 -10.77 -16.26
N TYR A 139 -0.16 -9.61 -15.99
CA TYR A 139 -0.84 -8.49 -15.35
C TYR A 139 -2.00 -7.96 -16.20
N SER A 140 -1.81 -7.82 -17.52
CA SER A 140 -2.85 -7.34 -18.43
C SER A 140 -4.02 -8.31 -18.56
N ILE A 141 -3.76 -9.62 -18.68
CA ILE A 141 -4.83 -10.64 -18.69
C ILE A 141 -5.63 -10.54 -17.41
N GLY A 142 -4.92 -10.45 -16.28
CA GLY A 142 -5.55 -10.40 -15.00
C GLY A 142 -6.43 -9.17 -14.76
N VAL A 143 -5.92 -8.01 -15.18
CA VAL A 143 -6.66 -6.74 -15.18
C VAL A 143 -7.90 -6.81 -16.08
N ILE A 144 -7.79 -7.42 -17.27
CA ILE A 144 -8.91 -7.55 -18.20
C ILE A 144 -9.98 -8.48 -17.62
N GLN A 145 -9.59 -9.65 -17.10
CA GLN A 145 -10.52 -10.59 -16.47
C GLN A 145 -11.28 -9.95 -15.32
N TYR A 146 -10.62 -9.10 -14.54
CA TYR A 146 -11.24 -8.34 -13.46
C TYR A 146 -12.22 -7.30 -13.97
N ILE A 147 -11.80 -6.41 -14.87
CA ILE A 147 -12.67 -5.37 -15.43
C ILE A 147 -13.90 -5.99 -16.10
N LEU A 148 -13.77 -7.16 -16.74
CA LEU A 148 -14.91 -7.84 -17.38
C LEU A 148 -15.94 -8.39 -16.39
N TYR A 149 -15.60 -8.55 -15.10
CA TYR A 149 -16.50 -9.08 -14.09
C TYR A 149 -17.56 -8.05 -13.64
N ASP A 150 -17.12 -6.83 -13.29
CA ASP A 150 -18.01 -5.67 -13.08
C ASP A 150 -17.32 -4.38 -13.60
N PRO A 151 -17.51 -4.05 -14.90
CA PRO A 151 -16.77 -2.96 -15.52
C PRO A 151 -16.99 -1.61 -14.87
N ILE A 152 -18.23 -1.33 -14.44
CA ILE A 152 -18.60 -0.01 -13.93
C ILE A 152 -18.10 0.14 -12.49
N GLY A 153 -18.38 -0.83 -11.62
CA GLY A 153 -17.94 -0.79 -10.23
C GLY A 153 -16.41 -0.77 -10.12
N HIS A 154 -15.72 -1.59 -10.90
CA HIS A 154 -14.27 -1.67 -10.86
C HIS A 154 -13.57 -0.42 -11.41
N LEU A 155 -14.12 0.24 -12.44
CA LEU A 155 -13.58 1.52 -12.93
C LEU A 155 -13.73 2.65 -11.91
N ILE A 156 -14.87 2.71 -11.22
CA ILE A 156 -15.11 3.70 -10.16
C ILE A 156 -14.13 3.47 -9.00
N ASP A 157 -13.95 2.23 -8.56
CA ASP A 157 -13.01 1.91 -7.50
C ASP A 157 -11.56 2.21 -7.88
N ALA A 158 -11.17 1.90 -9.12
CA ALA A 158 -9.85 2.26 -9.63
C ALA A 158 -9.63 3.78 -9.58
N GLY A 159 -10.66 4.58 -9.92
CA GLY A 159 -10.64 6.03 -9.78
C GLY A 159 -10.52 6.51 -8.33
N ILE A 160 -11.23 5.87 -7.40
CA ILE A 160 -11.13 6.19 -5.96
C ILE A 160 -9.72 5.89 -5.45
N CYS A 161 -9.15 4.72 -5.79
CA CYS A 161 -7.79 4.36 -5.43
C CYS A 161 -6.74 5.29 -6.06
N ALA A 162 -7.00 5.80 -7.28
CA ALA A 162 -6.17 6.83 -7.91
C ALA A 162 -6.09 8.10 -7.06
N VAL A 163 -7.24 8.60 -6.61
CA VAL A 163 -7.31 9.77 -5.73
C VAL A 163 -6.62 9.48 -4.40
N ALA A 164 -6.85 8.31 -3.81
CA ALA A 164 -6.19 7.88 -2.57
C ALA A 164 -4.65 7.93 -2.68
N ASN A 165 -4.11 7.47 -3.81
CA ASN A 165 -2.68 7.46 -4.07
C ASN A 165 -2.09 8.85 -4.34
N ILE A 166 -2.84 9.74 -4.99
CA ILE A 166 -2.44 11.15 -5.13
C ILE A 166 -2.33 11.80 -3.75
N ILE A 167 -3.33 11.61 -2.89
CA ILE A 167 -3.32 12.15 -1.53
C ILE A 167 -2.16 11.56 -0.71
N TRP A 168 -1.94 10.24 -0.79
CA TRP A 168 -0.82 9.58 -0.13
C TRP A 168 0.53 10.19 -0.52
N LYS A 169 0.75 10.44 -1.82
CA LYS A 169 1.97 11.10 -2.29
C LYS A 169 2.12 12.52 -1.76
N ILE A 170 1.03 13.29 -1.70
CA ILE A 170 1.04 14.65 -1.15
C ILE A 170 1.40 14.61 0.33
N VAL A 171 0.79 13.71 1.11
CA VAL A 171 1.08 13.53 2.54
C VAL A 171 2.55 13.18 2.75
N ASN A 172 3.08 12.20 2.00
CA ASN A 172 4.50 11.83 2.10
C ASN A 172 5.44 12.98 1.72
N LEU A 173 5.07 13.79 0.72
CA LEU A 173 5.89 14.93 0.31
C LEU A 173 5.92 16.01 1.39
N ILE A 174 4.80 16.27 2.05
CA ILE A 174 4.71 17.21 3.18
C ILE A 174 5.52 16.69 4.37
N LEU A 175 5.35 15.41 4.74
CA LEU A 175 6.09 14.80 5.86
C LEU A 175 7.60 14.82 5.60
N PHE A 176 8.04 14.47 4.40
CA PHE A 176 9.46 14.49 4.04
C PHE A 176 10.05 15.91 4.01
N GLN A 177 9.25 16.91 3.62
CA GLN A 177 9.68 18.31 3.70
C GLN A 177 9.85 18.75 5.16
N ASN A 178 8.95 18.34 6.06
CA ASN A 178 9.08 18.65 7.48
C ASN A 178 10.31 17.98 8.08
N GLU A 179 10.54 16.69 7.83
CA GLU A 179 11.74 16.00 8.31
C GLU A 179 13.04 16.66 7.84
N ARG A 180 13.07 17.13 6.58
CA ARG A 180 14.24 17.86 6.05
C ARG A 180 14.41 19.22 6.71
N ASN A 181 13.32 19.92 7.00
CA ASN A 181 13.37 21.20 7.69
C ASN A 181 13.86 21.03 9.14
N ASP A 182 13.37 20.00 9.84
CA ASP A 182 13.81 19.66 11.20
C ASP A 182 15.30 19.31 11.22
N GLN A 183 15.81 18.59 10.21
CA GLN A 183 17.24 18.30 10.08
C GLN A 183 18.08 19.56 9.87
N ILE A 184 17.63 20.47 9.00
CA ILE A 184 18.31 21.75 8.77
C ILE A 184 18.31 22.61 10.03
N GLU A 185 17.19 22.63 10.78
CA GLU A 185 17.09 23.39 12.03
C GLU A 185 18.05 22.85 13.10
N ASN A 186 18.15 21.53 13.24
CA ASN A 186 19.10 20.89 14.15
C ASN A 186 20.57 21.16 13.74
N GLU A 187 20.89 21.10 12.45
CA GLU A 187 22.24 21.43 11.95
C GLU A 187 22.62 22.90 12.24
N ILE A 188 21.67 23.84 12.09
CA ILE A 188 21.87 25.26 12.41
C ILE A 188 22.05 25.45 13.92
N GLU A 189 21.25 24.78 14.77
CA GLU A 189 21.39 24.87 16.23
C GLU A 189 22.75 24.35 16.71
N ASP A 190 23.24 23.24 16.14
CA ASP A 190 24.55 22.68 16.46
C ASP A 190 25.70 23.61 16.02
N GLU A 191 25.56 24.27 14.87
CA GLU A 191 26.55 25.23 14.37
C GLU A 191 26.63 26.49 15.26
N ILE A 192 25.48 27.03 15.67
CA ILE A 192 25.39 28.17 16.62
C ILE A 192 26.03 27.79 17.96
N ARG A 193 25.72 26.60 18.49
CA ARG A 193 26.25 26.14 19.78
C ARG A 193 27.77 25.94 19.74
N HIS A 194 28.31 25.50 18.60
CA HIS A 194 29.75 25.39 18.39
C HIS A 194 30.45 26.74 18.28
N ASP A 195 29.84 27.74 17.64
CA ASP A 195 30.41 29.08 17.54
C ASP A 195 30.42 29.81 18.89
N ASP A 196 29.36 29.67 19.70
CA ASP A 196 29.32 30.21 21.08
C ASP A 196 30.43 29.60 21.95
N GLN A 197 30.69 28.30 21.83
CA GLN A 197 31.81 27.66 22.54
C GLN A 197 33.17 28.21 22.11
N ARG A 198 33.39 28.42 20.80
CA ARG A 198 34.65 28.99 20.30
C ARG A 198 34.86 30.43 20.75
N GLN A 199 33.81 31.24 20.77
CA GLN A 199 33.88 32.61 21.30
C GLN A 199 34.16 32.61 22.80
N GLY A 200 33.53 31.71 23.57
CA GLY A 200 33.81 31.55 24.99
C GLY A 200 35.26 31.15 25.28
N GLU A 201 35.83 30.23 24.50
CA GLU A 201 37.23 29.83 24.60
C GLU A 201 38.20 30.96 24.22
N GLN A 202 37.90 31.73 23.17
CA GLN A 202 38.70 32.88 22.76
C GLN A 202 38.72 33.98 23.83
N LEU A 203 37.56 34.32 24.40
CA LEU A 203 37.46 35.29 25.50
C LEU A 203 38.20 34.81 26.75
N HIS A 204 38.16 33.51 27.04
CA HIS A 204 38.92 32.95 28.16
C HIS A 204 40.44 33.00 27.91
N LEU A 205 40.90 32.74 26.69
CA LEU A 205 42.31 32.86 26.30
C LEU A 205 42.81 34.31 26.38
N GLU A 206 42.04 35.27 25.88
CA GLU A 206 42.39 36.70 25.98
C GLU A 206 42.47 37.18 27.44
N SER A 207 41.65 36.65 28.33
CA SER A 207 41.69 37.00 29.77
C SER A 207 42.90 36.43 30.53
N LEU A 208 43.57 35.41 29.98
CA LEU A 208 44.76 34.79 30.58
C LEU A 208 46.05 35.53 30.21
N ASP A 209 46.04 36.32 29.14
CA ASP A 209 47.18 37.10 28.65
C ASP A 209 47.26 38.53 29.25
N THR A 210 46.25 38.95 30.03
CA THR A 210 46.22 40.22 30.81
C THR A 210 46.42 40.00 32.30
#